data_AF-A0ABD0ZK69-F1
#
_entry.id   AF-A0ABD0ZK69-F1
#
_cell.length_a   1.000
_cell.length_b   1.000
_cell.length_c   1.000
_cell.angle_alpha   90.00
_cell.angle_beta   90.00
_cell.angle_gamma   90.00
#
_symmetry.space_group_name_H-M   'P 1'
#
loop_
_entity.id
_entity.type
_entity.pdbx_description
1 polymer ?
#
loop_
_entity_poly.entity_id
_entity_poly.type
_entity_poly.pdbx_seq_one_letter_code
_entity_poly.pdbx_strand_id
1 'polypeptide(L)'
;MDHDSKNWCKIYDEYNDEEVELTKDERKLISRMLKGEAPRADFDPYAPYVDWFKWDNVIHPLSSAPELKRMFIPSKWEAKSIPAYENALKESFDRCLDLYLCPKEESED
;
A
#
# COMPACT_ATOMS: atom_id res chain seq x y z
N MET A 1 60.24 13.42 28.72
CA MET A 1 58.93 13.98 28.30
C MET A 1 58.24 12.88 27.51
N ASP A 2 57.73 11.91 28.24
CA ASP A 2 57.28 10.63 27.66
C ASP A 2 55.88 10.83 27.09
N HIS A 3 55.79 10.79 25.76
CA HIS A 3 54.53 10.86 25.05
C HIS A 3 53.87 9.49 25.10
N ASP A 4 53.09 9.21 26.15
CA ASP A 4 52.34 7.97 26.24
C ASP A 4 51.21 7.95 25.20
N SER A 5 51.51 7.32 24.07
CA SER A 5 50.66 7.18 22.90
C SER A 5 49.31 6.46 23.13
N LYS A 6 49.03 6.00 24.36
CA LYS A 6 47.82 5.23 24.71
C LYS A 6 46.73 6.00 25.47
N ASN A 7 46.93 7.27 25.83
CA ASN A 7 45.92 8.02 26.60
C ASN A 7 44.56 8.15 25.87
N TRP A 8 44.55 8.24 24.53
CA TRP A 8 43.32 8.33 23.73
C TRP A 8 42.43 7.07 23.77
N CYS A 9 42.91 5.98 24.36
CA CYS A 9 42.19 4.71 24.49
C CYS A 9 41.56 4.48 25.86
N LYS A 10 41.74 5.41 26.79
CA LYS A 10 41.23 5.34 28.16
C LYS A 10 40.02 6.23 28.32
N ILE A 11 38.99 5.73 28.99
CA ILE A 11 37.79 6.48 29.36
C ILE A 11 37.68 6.44 30.87
N TYR A 12 37.42 7.59 31.49
CA TYR A 12 37.16 7.68 32.92
C TYR A 12 35.71 7.29 33.20
N ASP A 13 35.50 6.29 34.05
CA ASP A 13 34.19 5.93 34.56
C ASP A 13 33.96 6.61 35.92
N GLU A 14 33.07 7.61 35.94
CA GLU A 14 32.74 8.37 37.15
C GLU A 14 32.02 7.53 38.22
N TYR A 15 31.39 6.41 37.85
CA TYR A 15 30.62 5.62 38.82
C TYR A 15 31.52 4.72 39.68
N ASN A 16 32.58 4.20 39.08
CA ASN A 16 33.52 3.29 39.74
C ASN A 16 34.84 3.98 40.13
N ASP A 17 35.03 5.26 39.79
CA ASP A 17 36.28 6.03 39.96
C ASP A 17 37.51 5.31 39.37
N GLU A 18 37.34 4.69 38.19
CA GLU A 18 38.36 3.88 37.51
C GLU A 18 38.62 4.36 36.06
N GLU A 19 39.87 4.27 35.63
CA GLU A 19 40.25 4.45 34.22
C GLU A 19 40.11 3.13 33.47
N VAL A 20 39.08 3.01 32.64
CA VAL A 20 38.82 1.80 31.86
C VAL A 20 39.50 1.90 30.49
N GLU A 21 40.31 0.89 30.15
CA GLU A 21 40.86 0.76 28.81
C GLU A 21 39.86 0.06 27.90
N LEU A 22 39.55 0.66 26.74
CA LEU A 22 38.70 0.01 25.76
C LEU A 22 39.34 -1.28 25.26
N THR A 23 38.57 -2.36 25.21
CA THR A 23 39.00 -3.61 24.57
C THR A 23 39.18 -3.43 23.06
N LYS A 24 39.91 -4.34 22.42
CA LYS A 24 40.13 -4.30 20.97
C LYS A 24 38.80 -4.39 20.19
N ASP A 25 37.85 -5.16 20.70
CA ASP A 25 36.55 -5.37 20.06
C ASP A 25 35.67 -4.12 20.16
N GLU A 26 35.68 -3.43 21.30
CA GLU A 26 34.97 -2.15 21.48
C GLU A 26 35.54 -1.05 20.58
N ARG A 27 36.87 -0.97 20.45
CA ARG A 27 37.51 -0.02 19.52
C ARG A 27 37.11 -0.30 18.07
N LYS A 28 37.03 -1.58 17.70
CA LYS A 28 36.60 -2.00 16.36
C LYS A 28 35.13 -1.66 16.13
N LEU A 29 34.28 -1.83 17.14
CA LEU A 29 32.87 -1.45 17.12
C LEU A 29 32.71 0.06 16.89
N ILE A 30 33.40 0.88 17.68
CA ILE A 30 33.38 2.34 17.56
C ILE A 30 33.89 2.78 16.18
N SER A 31 34.98 2.18 15.69
CA SER A 31 35.52 2.50 14.35
C SER A 31 34.53 2.18 13.24
N ARG A 32 33.79 1.06 13.33
CA ARG A 32 32.75 0.71 12.35
C ARG A 32 31.56 1.67 12.41
N MET A 33 31.11 2.02 13.61
CA MET A 33 30.03 3.00 13.80
C MET A 33 30.40 4.36 13.19
N LEU A 34 31.63 4.85 13.42
CA LEU A 34 32.11 6.11 12.84
C LEU A 34 32.18 6.09 11.31
N LYS A 35 32.40 4.91 10.71
CA LYS A 35 32.42 4.71 9.25
C LYS A 35 31.02 4.49 8.66
N GLY A 36 29.97 4.40 9.49
CA GLY A 36 28.62 4.03 9.05
C GLY A 36 28.48 2.55 8.66
N GLU A 37 29.44 1.71 9.04
CA GLU A 37 29.39 0.26 8.85
C GLU A 37 28.57 -0.39 9.97
N ALA A 38 28.08 -1.60 9.71
CA ALA A 38 27.32 -2.35 10.70
C ALA A 38 28.18 -2.62 11.97
N PRO A 39 27.60 -2.49 13.18
CA PRO A 39 28.36 -2.64 14.41
C PRO A 39 28.98 -4.06 14.54
N ARG A 40 28.23 -5.08 14.14
CA ARG A 40 28.68 -6.47 14.18
C ARG A 40 29.20 -6.94 12.81
N ALA A 41 30.12 -7.90 12.84
CA ALA A 41 30.78 -8.42 11.63
C ALA A 41 29.91 -9.41 10.84
N ASP A 42 28.92 -10.00 11.50
CA ASP A 42 27.99 -11.01 10.99
C ASP A 42 26.71 -10.39 10.41
N PHE A 43 26.59 -9.06 10.41
CA PHE A 43 25.43 -8.37 9.87
C PHE A 43 25.42 -8.44 8.35
N ASP A 44 24.40 -9.09 7.79
CA ASP A 44 24.11 -9.11 6.36
C ASP A 44 23.18 -7.94 5.98
N PRO A 45 23.67 -6.91 5.24
CA PRO A 45 22.84 -5.78 4.82
C PRO A 45 21.73 -6.17 3.82
N TYR A 46 21.86 -7.33 3.17
CA TYR A 46 20.96 -7.77 2.09
C TYR A 46 20.31 -9.12 2.43
N ALA A 47 19.96 -9.32 3.70
CA ALA A 47 19.26 -10.53 4.13
C ALA A 47 17.96 -10.72 3.33
N PRO A 48 17.65 -11.96 2.87
CA PRO A 48 16.43 -12.22 2.11
C PRO A 48 15.20 -11.95 2.98
N TYR A 49 14.16 -11.40 2.36
CA TYR A 49 12.88 -11.20 3.04
C TYR A 49 12.28 -12.56 3.43
N VAL A 50 12.08 -12.75 4.73
CA VAL A 50 11.42 -13.92 5.29
C VAL A 50 10.02 -13.50 5.74
N ASP A 51 9.01 -14.04 5.06
CA ASP A 51 7.64 -13.97 5.54
C ASP A 51 7.50 -14.94 6.73
N TRP A 52 7.62 -14.38 7.94
CA TRP A 52 7.50 -15.09 9.19
C TRP A 52 6.05 -15.53 9.48
N PHE A 53 5.08 -15.00 8.73
CA PHE A 53 3.67 -15.28 8.90
C PHE A 53 3.03 -15.66 7.58
N LYS A 54 3.47 -16.79 7.03
CA LYS A 54 2.78 -17.42 5.91
C LYS A 54 1.50 -18.08 6.40
N TRP A 55 0.35 -17.59 5.93
CA TRP A 55 -0.93 -18.25 6.11
C TRP A 55 -1.02 -19.44 5.16
N ASP A 56 -0.33 -20.54 5.49
CA ASP A 56 -0.51 -21.78 4.75
C ASP A 56 -1.90 -22.35 5.08
N ASN A 57 -2.70 -22.64 4.04
CA ASN A 57 -4.04 -23.25 4.10
C ASN A 57 -5.20 -22.34 4.53
N VAL A 58 -5.38 -21.20 3.87
CA VAL A 58 -6.57 -20.35 4.03
C VAL A 58 -7.82 -21.05 3.43
N ILE A 59 -8.54 -21.81 4.26
CA ILE A 59 -9.80 -22.48 3.89
C ILE A 59 -10.99 -21.50 3.94
N HIS A 60 -10.92 -20.50 4.83
CA HIS A 60 -12.01 -19.56 5.10
C HIS A 60 -11.63 -18.15 4.63
N PRO A 61 -12.60 -17.33 4.20
CA PRO A 61 -12.34 -15.94 3.88
C PRO A 61 -11.90 -15.18 5.14
N LEU A 62 -11.09 -14.14 4.94
CA LEU A 62 -10.64 -13.27 6.03
C LEU A 62 -11.81 -12.58 6.77
N SER A 63 -12.92 -12.36 6.07
CA SER A 63 -14.15 -11.79 6.62
C SER A 63 -15.30 -12.78 6.53
N SER A 64 -16.04 -12.92 7.63
CA SER A 64 -17.28 -13.70 7.72
C SER A 64 -18.54 -12.82 7.59
N ALA A 65 -18.43 -11.66 6.94
CA ALA A 65 -19.58 -10.79 6.71
C ALA A 65 -20.69 -11.56 5.95
N PRO A 66 -21.95 -11.53 6.41
CA PRO A 66 -23.03 -12.26 5.77
C PRO A 66 -23.29 -11.70 4.37
N GLU A 67 -23.65 -12.58 3.44
CA GLU A 67 -23.96 -12.18 2.08
C GLU A 67 -25.21 -11.29 2.01
N LEU A 68 -25.17 -10.28 1.14
CA LEU A 68 -26.26 -9.34 0.99
C LEU A 68 -27.36 -9.92 0.11
N LYS A 69 -28.62 -9.78 0.52
CA LYS A 69 -29.80 -10.26 -0.23
C LYS A 69 -29.85 -9.79 -1.70
N ARG A 70 -29.29 -8.60 -2.01
CA ARG A 70 -29.25 -8.03 -3.37
C ARG A 70 -28.37 -8.83 -4.35
N MET A 71 -27.52 -9.73 -3.87
CA MET A 71 -26.72 -10.61 -4.73
C MET A 71 -27.56 -11.74 -5.34
N PHE A 72 -28.71 -12.06 -4.72
CA PHE A 72 -29.59 -13.15 -5.12
C PHE A 72 -30.86 -12.70 -5.85
N ILE A 73 -31.11 -11.38 -5.91
CA ILE A 73 -32.31 -10.79 -6.51
C ILE A 73 -31.86 -9.93 -7.70
N PRO A 74 -32.66 -9.83 -8.77
CA PRO A 74 -32.35 -8.94 -9.89
C PRO A 74 -31.98 -7.52 -9.45
N SER A 75 -31.11 -6.88 -10.24
CA SER A 75 -30.56 -5.57 -9.89
C SER A 75 -31.65 -4.51 -9.86
N LYS A 76 -31.73 -3.78 -8.75
CA LYS A 76 -32.63 -2.62 -8.61
C LYS A 76 -32.28 -1.50 -9.59
N TRP A 77 -31.02 -1.41 -10.02
CA TRP A 77 -30.59 -0.41 -10.98
C TRP A 77 -31.12 -0.72 -12.38
N GLU A 78 -30.99 -1.98 -12.82
CA GLU A 78 -31.52 -2.43 -14.10
C GLU A 78 -33.04 -2.26 -14.17
N ALA A 79 -33.75 -2.62 -13.09
CA ALA A 79 -35.20 -2.41 -13.01
C ALA A 79 -35.63 -0.94 -13.20
N LYS A 80 -34.76 0.03 -12.89
CA LYS A 80 -35.02 1.45 -13.15
C LYS A 80 -34.63 1.87 -14.56
N SER A 81 -33.54 1.32 -15.09
CA SER A 81 -33.03 1.69 -16.42
C SER A 81 -33.87 1.10 -17.57
N ILE A 82 -34.40 -0.10 -17.42
CA ILE A 82 -35.21 -0.78 -18.45
C ILE A 82 -36.38 0.09 -18.97
N PRO A 83 -37.28 0.62 -18.12
CA PRO A 83 -38.38 1.47 -18.61
C PRO A 83 -37.89 2.79 -19.20
N ALA A 84 -36.75 3.32 -18.75
CA ALA A 84 -36.17 4.53 -19.33
C ALA A 84 -35.73 4.31 -20.78
N TYR A 85 -35.10 3.17 -21.09
CA TYR A 85 -34.74 2.82 -22.46
C TYR A 85 -35.97 2.57 -23.34
N GLU A 86 -36.97 1.85 -22.81
CA GLU A 86 -38.21 1.60 -23.53
C GLU A 86 -38.92 2.89 -23.92
N ASN A 87 -39.03 3.84 -22.97
CA ASN A 87 -39.65 5.13 -23.22
C ASN A 87 -38.84 5.96 -24.23
N ALA A 88 -37.51 6.00 -24.10
CA ALA A 88 -36.66 6.70 -25.05
C ALA A 88 -36.79 6.15 -26.49
N LEU A 89 -36.91 4.83 -26.63
CA LEU A 89 -37.14 4.19 -27.93
C LEU A 89 -38.49 4.58 -28.51
N LYS A 90 -39.57 4.54 -27.72
CA LYS A 90 -40.92 4.97 -28.16
C LYS A 90 -40.92 6.42 -28.60
N GLU A 91 -40.40 7.32 -27.77
CA GLU A 91 -40.28 8.76 -28.10
C GLU A 91 -39.46 8.99 -29.38
N SER A 92 -38.41 8.21 -29.59
CA SER A 92 -37.59 8.33 -30.80
C SER A 92 -38.35 7.90 -32.05
N PHE A 93 -39.12 6.81 -31.95
CA PHE A 93 -39.91 6.28 -33.05
C PHE A 93 -41.07 7.20 -33.40
N ASP A 94 -41.83 7.66 -32.39
CA ASP A 94 -42.98 8.56 -32.59
C ASP A 94 -42.53 9.87 -33.24
N ARG A 95 -41.39 10.44 -32.83
CA ARG A 95 -40.82 11.62 -33.47
C ARG A 95 -40.45 11.39 -34.94
N CYS A 96 -39.86 10.22 -35.25
CA CYS A 96 -39.55 9.87 -36.63
C CYS A 96 -40.83 9.70 -37.46
N LEU A 97 -41.87 9.11 -36.87
CA LEU A 97 -43.17 8.92 -37.52
C LEU A 97 -43.87 10.26 -37.77
N ASP A 98 -43.86 11.16 -36.79
CA ASP A 98 -44.42 12.52 -36.90
C ASP A 98 -43.74 13.30 -38.03
N LEU A 99 -42.42 13.23 -38.12
CA LEU A 99 -41.65 13.84 -39.21
C LEU A 99 -41.99 13.21 -40.58
N TYR A 100 -42.23 11.91 -40.63
CA TYR A 100 -42.58 11.21 -41.86
C TYR A 100 -44.01 11.51 -42.34
N LEU A 101 -44.97 11.59 -41.41
CA LEU A 101 -46.39 11.81 -41.70
C LEU A 101 -46.77 13.30 -41.78
N CYS A 102 -45.86 14.22 -41.47
CA CYS A 102 -46.13 15.65 -41.51
C CYS A 102 -46.66 16.07 -42.90
N PRO A 103 -47.86 16.67 -42.99
CA PRO A 103 -48.39 17.15 -44.26
C PRO A 103 -47.46 18.25 -44.80
N LYS A 104 -46.90 18.03 -45.99
CA LYS A 104 -46.18 19.08 -46.71
C LYS A 104 -47.20 20.06 -47.25
N GLU A 105 -47.39 21.19 -46.58
CA GLU A 105 -48.03 22.35 -47.21
C GLU A 105 -47.09 22.85 -48.32
N GLU A 106 -47.49 22.66 -49.57
CA GLU A 106 -46.89 23.39 -50.69
C GLU A 106 -47.42 24.81 -50.63
N SER A 107 -46.58 25.75 -50.22
CA SER A 107 -46.87 27.18 -50.34
C SER A 107 -46.85 27.54 -51.83
N GLU A 108 -48.01 27.66 -52.46
CA GLU A 108 -48.15 28.30 -53.77
C GLU A 108 -47.94 29.82 -53.62
N ASP A 109 -47.00 30.37 -54.41
CA ASP A 109 -46.66 31.81 -54.52
C ASP A 109 -47.73 32.64 -55.26
#